data_AF-A0A4Q6E307-F1
#
_entry.id   AF-A0A4Q6E307-F1
#
_cell.length_a   1.000
_cell.length_b   1.000
_cell.length_c   1.000
_cell.angle_alpha   90.00
_cell.angle_beta   90.00
_cell.angle_gamma   90.00
#
_symmetry.space_group_name_H-M   'P 1'
#
loop_
_entity.id
_entity.type
_entity.pdbx_description
1 polymer ?
#
loop_
_entity_poly.entity_id
_entity_poly.type
_entity_poly.pdbx_seq_one_letter_code
_entity_poly.pdbx_strand_id
1 'polypeptide(L)'
;SIASHELKTPVTSIKAYTQVLERMLSKNGNTKEASMIIKMDSQVNRLTGLIGDLLDVTKVNAGKLQFNDVDFILAELVGEVVEDLQRTTEKHTLVNKFDYTGTVHADRERIAQVITNLITNAIKYSPQPGDIIIHSELKKDEVHLCVQDFGVGISEEKQDRVFEQFYRVSGNKQHTFPGLGLGLYISSEIIKREGGRIWVNSVENKGSTFCFALQVKGIS
;
A
#
# COMPACT_ATOMS: atom_id res chain seq x y z
N SER A 1 -13.16 -5.64 15.82
CA SER A 1 -12.97 -5.27 17.24
C SER A 1 -13.76 -4.01 17.51
N ILE A 2 -14.45 -3.92 18.65
CA ILE A 2 -15.24 -2.76 19.08
C ILE A 2 -14.37 -1.49 19.09
N ALA A 3 -13.13 -1.57 19.58
CA ALA A 3 -12.18 -0.45 19.56
C ALA A 3 -11.86 0.08 18.14
N SER A 4 -11.87 -0.81 17.12
CA SER A 4 -11.71 -0.38 15.73
C SER A 4 -12.90 0.44 15.25
N HIS A 5 -14.12 0.00 15.57
CA HIS A 5 -15.33 0.71 15.20
C HIS A 5 -15.47 2.04 15.97
N GLU A 6 -15.16 2.05 17.26
CA GLU A 6 -15.18 3.25 18.11
C GLU A 6 -14.18 4.32 17.66
N LEU A 7 -13.04 3.94 17.07
CA LEU A 7 -12.08 4.90 16.50
C LEU A 7 -12.44 5.33 15.06
N LYS A 8 -13.05 4.44 14.26
CA LYS A 8 -13.40 4.72 12.87
C LYS A 8 -14.58 5.70 12.76
N THR A 9 -15.54 5.62 13.67
CA THR A 9 -16.72 6.50 13.71
C THR A 9 -16.40 7.99 13.84
N PRO A 10 -15.64 8.47 14.85
CA PRO A 10 -15.34 9.90 14.98
C PRO A 10 -14.51 10.42 13.80
N VAL A 11 -13.59 9.63 13.27
CA VAL A 11 -12.76 10.01 12.11
C VAL A 11 -13.60 10.11 10.84
N THR A 12 -14.55 9.20 10.65
CA THR A 12 -15.52 9.26 9.54
C THR A 12 -16.40 10.50 9.63
N SER A 13 -16.87 10.86 10.83
CA SER A 13 -17.65 12.07 11.05
C SER A 13 -16.85 13.34 10.75
N ILE A 14 -15.58 13.41 11.21
CA ILE A 14 -14.69 14.54 10.88
C ILE A 14 -14.49 14.66 9.36
N LYS A 15 -14.29 13.52 8.67
CA LYS A 15 -14.18 13.48 7.20
C LYS A 15 -15.44 14.01 6.50
N ALA A 16 -16.62 13.62 6.99
CA ALA A 16 -17.88 14.11 6.42
C ALA A 16 -18.01 15.63 6.59
N TYR A 17 -17.65 16.17 7.76
CA TYR A 17 -17.67 17.61 7.99
C TYR A 17 -16.65 18.37 7.13
N THR A 18 -15.44 17.84 6.94
CA THR A 18 -14.47 18.46 6.02
C THR A 18 -15.03 18.51 4.60
N GLN A 19 -15.58 17.42 4.08
CA GLN A 19 -16.16 17.40 2.73
C GLN A 19 -17.35 18.36 2.56
N VAL A 20 -18.20 18.50 3.58
CA VAL A 20 -19.32 19.46 3.53
C VAL A 20 -18.80 20.91 3.51
N LEU A 21 -17.84 21.24 4.36
CA LEU A 21 -17.24 22.57 4.43
C LEU A 21 -16.52 22.94 3.13
N GLU A 22 -15.81 21.99 2.51
CA GLU A 22 -15.13 22.19 1.21
C GLU A 22 -16.12 22.63 0.13
N ARG A 23 -17.25 21.93 0.03
CA ARG A 23 -18.31 22.20 -0.95
C ARG A 23 -18.95 23.57 -0.72
N MET A 24 -19.18 23.95 0.54
CA MET A 24 -19.75 25.26 0.89
C MET A 24 -18.81 26.41 0.54
N LEU A 25 -17.52 26.28 0.89
CA LEU A 25 -16.53 27.34 0.68
C LEU A 25 -16.16 27.50 -0.80
N SER A 26 -16.06 26.40 -1.55
CA SER A 26 -15.85 26.42 -3.00
C SER A 26 -16.99 27.13 -3.74
N LYS A 27 -18.25 26.92 -3.32
CA LYS A 27 -19.42 27.62 -3.88
C LYS A 27 -19.43 29.11 -3.59
N ASN A 28 -18.86 29.53 -2.46
CA ASN A 28 -18.79 30.95 -2.06
C ASN A 28 -17.57 31.68 -2.62
N GLY A 29 -16.77 31.04 -3.49
CA GLY A 29 -15.57 31.64 -4.10
C GLY A 29 -14.40 31.82 -3.13
N ASN A 30 -14.45 31.21 -1.93
CA ASN A 30 -13.45 31.43 -0.89
C ASN A 30 -12.32 30.38 -0.97
N THR A 31 -11.38 30.64 -1.88
CA THR A 31 -10.38 29.67 -2.33
C THR A 31 -9.32 29.31 -1.28
N LYS A 32 -8.99 30.22 -0.36
CA LYS A 32 -8.02 29.95 0.73
C LYS A 32 -8.58 28.95 1.75
N GLU A 33 -9.82 29.12 2.15
CA GLU A 33 -10.50 28.29 3.14
C GLU A 33 -10.80 26.91 2.55
N ALA A 34 -11.20 26.83 1.28
CA ALA A 34 -11.29 25.56 0.55
C ALA A 34 -9.95 24.81 0.56
N SER A 35 -8.82 25.50 0.34
CA SER A 35 -7.50 24.87 0.40
C SER A 35 -7.11 24.37 1.81
N MET A 36 -7.57 25.03 2.87
CA MET A 36 -7.36 24.56 4.25
C MET A 36 -8.18 23.30 4.55
N ILE A 37 -9.40 23.23 4.02
CA ILE A 37 -10.25 22.05 4.18
C ILE A 37 -9.69 20.83 3.44
N ILE A 38 -9.17 21.00 2.21
CA ILE A 38 -8.46 19.94 1.48
C ILE A 38 -7.28 19.42 2.32
N LYS A 39 -6.53 20.32 2.94
CA LYS A 39 -5.44 19.93 3.87
C LYS A 39 -5.98 19.19 5.09
N MET A 40 -7.10 19.60 5.69
CA MET A 40 -7.72 18.87 6.80
C MET A 40 -8.17 17.47 6.38
N ASP A 41 -8.86 17.32 5.25
CA ASP A 41 -9.29 16.02 4.74
C ASP A 41 -8.10 15.07 4.54
N SER A 42 -6.99 15.59 3.99
CA SER A 42 -5.74 14.82 3.87
C SER A 42 -5.19 14.33 5.22
N GLN A 43 -5.28 15.14 6.29
CA GLN A 43 -4.85 14.74 7.62
C GLN A 43 -5.80 13.71 8.25
N VAL A 44 -7.10 13.80 7.97
CA VAL A 44 -8.11 12.83 8.43
C VAL A 44 -7.91 11.48 7.74
N ASN A 45 -7.66 11.47 6.43
CA ASN A 45 -7.33 10.26 5.67
C ASN A 45 -6.06 9.62 6.23
N ARG A 46 -5.03 10.43 6.51
CA ARG A 46 -3.79 9.96 7.15
C ARG A 46 -4.07 9.32 8.51
N LEU A 47 -4.84 9.99 9.39
CA LEU A 47 -5.18 9.44 10.71
C LEU A 47 -5.96 8.12 10.60
N THR A 48 -6.91 8.04 9.65
CA THR A 48 -7.66 6.81 9.36
C THR A 48 -6.72 5.66 9.03
N GLY A 49 -5.74 5.89 8.15
CA GLY A 49 -4.72 4.91 7.80
C GLY A 49 -3.91 4.45 9.01
N LEU A 50 -3.42 5.38 9.83
CA LEU A 50 -2.64 5.06 11.04
C LEU A 50 -3.43 4.21 12.05
N ILE A 51 -4.71 4.50 12.22
CA ILE A 51 -5.61 3.71 13.06
C ILE A 51 -5.79 2.30 12.47
N GLY A 52 -6.01 2.21 11.16
CA GLY A 52 -6.10 0.94 10.43
C GLY A 52 -4.87 0.07 10.66
N ASP A 53 -3.67 0.63 10.41
CA ASP A 53 -2.40 -0.06 10.62
C ASP A 53 -2.23 -0.56 12.06
N LEU A 54 -2.53 0.28 13.05
CA LEU A 54 -2.42 -0.09 14.47
C LEU A 54 -3.35 -1.25 14.84
N LEU A 55 -4.57 -1.23 14.32
CA LEU A 55 -5.56 -2.28 14.57
C LEU A 55 -5.19 -3.58 13.89
N ASP A 56 -4.68 -3.53 12.66
CA ASP A 56 -4.22 -4.72 11.96
C ASP A 56 -3.01 -5.32 12.65
N VAL A 57 -2.03 -4.52 13.09
CA VAL A 57 -0.91 -5.00 13.93
C VAL A 57 -1.40 -5.66 15.22
N THR A 58 -2.39 -5.07 15.89
CA THR A 58 -2.96 -5.65 17.12
C THR A 58 -3.60 -7.01 16.83
N LYS A 59 -4.27 -7.17 15.69
CA LYS A 59 -4.86 -8.45 15.29
C LYS A 59 -3.81 -9.47 14.89
N VAL A 60 -2.79 -9.06 14.12
CA VAL A 60 -1.66 -9.90 13.71
C VAL A 60 -0.96 -10.47 14.93
N ASN A 61 -0.56 -9.62 15.88
CA ASN A 61 0.14 -10.04 17.10
C ASN A 61 -0.73 -10.94 18.01
N ALA A 62 -2.06 -10.84 17.90
CA ALA A 62 -3.00 -11.70 18.62
C ALA A 62 -3.36 -12.98 17.85
N GLY A 63 -2.87 -13.19 16.63
CA GLY A 63 -3.29 -14.29 15.74
C GLY A 63 -4.77 -14.22 15.32
N LYS A 64 -5.37 -13.02 15.36
CA LYS A 64 -6.81 -12.78 15.14
C LYS A 64 -7.09 -12.03 13.84
N LEU A 65 -6.11 -11.94 12.95
CA LEU A 65 -6.35 -11.39 11.63
C LEU A 65 -7.28 -12.37 10.89
N GLN A 66 -8.51 -11.93 10.61
CA GLN A 66 -9.48 -12.72 9.87
C GLN A 66 -9.19 -12.59 8.38
N PHE A 67 -9.38 -13.71 7.70
CA PHE A 67 -9.19 -13.84 6.28
C PHE A 67 -10.36 -14.60 5.67
N ASN A 68 -10.69 -14.25 4.44
CA ASN A 68 -11.76 -14.83 3.66
C ASN A 68 -11.20 -15.27 2.31
N ASP A 69 -10.67 -16.49 2.27
CA ASP A 69 -9.96 -17.00 1.10
C ASP A 69 -10.95 -17.32 -0.01
N VAL A 70 -10.71 -16.70 -1.17
CA VAL A 70 -11.55 -16.85 -2.36
C VAL A 70 -10.66 -17.07 -3.57
N ASP A 71 -11.24 -17.67 -4.60
CA ASP A 71 -10.59 -17.73 -5.91
C ASP A 71 -10.81 -16.40 -6.64
N PHE A 72 -9.73 -15.82 -7.16
CA PHE A 72 -9.83 -14.62 -7.99
C PHE A 72 -8.67 -14.53 -9.00
N ILE A 73 -8.90 -13.80 -10.09
CA ILE A 73 -7.89 -13.52 -11.10
C ILE A 73 -7.01 -12.38 -10.58
N LEU A 74 -5.73 -12.67 -10.34
CA LEU A 74 -4.81 -11.68 -9.76
C LEU A 74 -4.63 -10.45 -10.66
N ALA A 75 -4.66 -10.64 -11.97
CA ALA A 75 -4.53 -9.56 -12.95
C ALA A 75 -5.67 -8.53 -12.86
N GLU A 76 -6.91 -8.98 -12.61
CA GLU A 76 -8.07 -8.09 -12.46
C GLU A 76 -7.92 -7.23 -11.19
N LEU A 77 -7.54 -7.87 -10.08
CA LEU A 77 -7.29 -7.16 -8.83
C LEU A 77 -6.19 -6.09 -8.98
N VAL A 78 -5.11 -6.42 -9.68
CA VAL A 78 -4.03 -5.46 -9.93
C VAL A 78 -4.51 -4.32 -10.82
N GLY A 79 -5.31 -4.62 -11.86
CA GLY A 79 -5.92 -3.62 -12.71
C GLY A 79 -6.73 -2.59 -11.91
N GLU A 80 -7.62 -3.07 -11.02
CA GLU A 80 -8.41 -2.22 -10.12
C GLU A 80 -7.53 -1.31 -9.26
N VAL A 81 -6.53 -1.89 -8.59
CA VAL A 81 -5.63 -1.14 -7.68
C VAL A 81 -4.78 -0.12 -8.44
N VAL A 82 -4.27 -0.48 -9.62
CA VAL A 82 -3.49 0.43 -10.47
C VAL A 82 -4.36 1.59 -10.96
N GLU A 83 -5.59 1.31 -11.40
CA GLU A 83 -6.51 2.35 -11.86
C GLU A 83 -6.86 3.34 -10.74
N ASP A 84 -7.14 2.83 -9.54
CA ASP A 84 -7.40 3.63 -8.35
C ASP A 84 -6.21 4.50 -7.97
N LEU A 85 -5.01 3.92 -7.91
CA LEU A 85 -3.82 4.64 -7.48
C LEU A 85 -3.27 5.60 -8.53
N GLN A 86 -3.47 5.34 -9.82
CA GLN A 86 -3.07 6.28 -10.88
C GLN A 86 -3.78 7.63 -10.71
N ARG A 87 -5.03 7.65 -10.20
CA ARG A 87 -5.76 8.88 -9.89
C ARG A 87 -5.19 9.68 -8.71
N THR A 88 -4.33 9.07 -7.91
CA THR A 88 -3.74 9.69 -6.71
C THR A 88 -2.38 10.34 -6.96
N THR A 89 -1.80 10.16 -8.15
CA THR A 89 -0.49 10.69 -8.50
C THR A 89 -0.48 11.24 -9.93
N GLU A 90 -0.10 12.50 -10.07
CA GLU A 90 0.16 13.13 -11.37
C GLU A 90 1.63 13.00 -11.80
N LYS A 91 2.48 12.62 -10.85
CA LYS A 91 3.93 12.58 -11.02
C LYS A 91 4.44 11.26 -11.60
N HIS A 92 3.68 10.19 -11.40
CA HIS A 92 4.09 8.84 -11.78
C HIS A 92 3.07 8.21 -12.70
N THR A 93 3.55 7.49 -13.71
CA THR A 93 2.74 6.61 -14.54
C THR A 93 2.89 5.19 -14.01
N LEU A 94 1.77 4.57 -13.63
CA LEU A 94 1.73 3.19 -13.18
C LEU A 94 1.63 2.29 -14.41
N VAL A 95 2.74 1.63 -14.75
CA VAL A 95 2.85 0.80 -15.95
C VAL A 95 2.60 -0.65 -15.56
N ASN A 96 1.48 -1.19 -16.02
CA ASN A 96 1.14 -2.60 -15.80
C ASN A 96 1.72 -3.48 -16.92
N LYS A 97 2.59 -4.42 -16.55
CA LYS A 97 3.22 -5.44 -17.42
C LYS A 97 2.90 -6.81 -16.87
N PHE A 98 1.62 -7.17 -16.94
CA PHE A 98 1.11 -8.39 -16.36
C PHE A 98 1.15 -9.54 -17.38
N ASP A 99 2.03 -10.50 -17.15
CA ASP A 99 2.15 -11.68 -18.03
C ASP A 99 1.33 -12.86 -17.50
N TYR A 100 1.02 -12.89 -16.20
CA TYR A 100 0.23 -13.95 -15.59
C TYR A 100 -1.26 -13.58 -15.43
N THR A 101 -2.15 -14.37 -16.03
CA THR A 101 -3.61 -14.16 -16.00
C THR A 101 -4.39 -15.23 -15.24
N GLY A 102 -3.71 -16.11 -14.50
CA GLY A 102 -4.36 -17.20 -13.79
C GLY A 102 -4.94 -16.82 -12.43
N THR A 103 -5.54 -17.82 -11.79
CA THR A 103 -6.27 -17.70 -10.52
C THR A 103 -5.37 -18.02 -9.34
N VAL A 104 -5.53 -17.25 -8.26
CA VAL A 104 -4.95 -17.54 -6.94
C VAL A 104 -6.07 -17.81 -5.93
N HIS A 105 -5.75 -18.56 -4.86
CA HIS A 105 -6.65 -18.81 -3.74
C HIS A 105 -6.10 -18.13 -2.50
N ALA A 106 -6.66 -16.96 -2.15
CA ALA A 106 -6.19 -16.12 -1.05
C ALA A 106 -7.30 -15.13 -0.63
N ASP A 107 -7.09 -14.37 0.45
CA ASP A 107 -7.98 -13.24 0.75
C ASP A 107 -7.72 -12.07 -0.21
N ARG A 108 -8.67 -11.84 -1.12
CA ARG A 108 -8.59 -10.80 -2.15
C ARG A 108 -8.39 -9.39 -1.56
N GLU A 109 -9.06 -9.05 -0.47
CA GLU A 109 -8.97 -7.71 0.13
C GLU A 109 -7.60 -7.50 0.80
N ARG A 110 -7.05 -8.54 1.44
CA ARG A 110 -5.72 -8.50 2.04
C ARG A 110 -4.62 -8.45 0.98
N ILE A 111 -4.76 -9.17 -0.12
CA ILE A 111 -3.83 -9.04 -1.24
C ILE A 111 -3.92 -7.64 -1.88
N ALA A 112 -5.12 -7.07 -2.01
CA ALA A 112 -5.29 -5.68 -2.44
C ALA A 112 -4.53 -4.69 -1.53
N GLN A 113 -4.60 -4.91 -0.21
CA GLN A 113 -3.88 -4.12 0.80
C GLN A 113 -2.36 -4.21 0.61
N VAL A 114 -1.82 -5.41 0.34
CA VAL A 114 -0.39 -5.60 0.05
C VAL A 114 0.02 -4.82 -1.21
N ILE A 115 -0.68 -5.02 -2.32
CA ILE A 115 -0.37 -4.36 -3.60
C ILE A 115 -0.43 -2.84 -3.45
N THR A 116 -1.47 -2.35 -2.77
CA THR A 116 -1.64 -0.92 -2.48
C THR A 116 -0.46 -0.37 -1.67
N ASN A 117 -0.02 -1.08 -0.62
CA ASN A 117 1.12 -0.66 0.19
C ASN A 117 2.43 -0.63 -0.63
N LEU A 118 2.66 -1.61 -1.51
CA LEU A 118 3.86 -1.63 -2.35
C LEU A 118 3.87 -0.46 -3.35
N ILE A 119 2.77 -0.22 -4.07
CA ILE A 119 2.66 0.86 -5.05
C ILE A 119 2.74 2.23 -4.36
N THR A 120 2.05 2.43 -3.25
CA THR A 120 2.12 3.70 -2.51
C THR A 120 3.51 3.97 -1.93
N ASN A 121 4.24 2.94 -1.50
CA ASN A 121 5.66 3.09 -1.13
C ASN A 121 6.52 3.47 -2.34
N ALA A 122 6.32 2.85 -3.51
CA ALA A 122 7.03 3.20 -4.74
C ALA A 122 6.81 4.67 -5.14
N ILE A 123 5.56 5.15 -5.10
CA ILE A 123 5.20 6.56 -5.35
C ILE A 123 5.89 7.47 -4.33
N LYS A 124 5.84 7.09 -3.06
CA LYS A 124 6.36 7.91 -1.96
C LYS A 124 7.88 8.04 -2.02
N TYR A 125 8.60 6.96 -2.27
CA TYR A 125 10.06 6.93 -2.21
C TYR A 125 10.75 7.20 -3.56
N SER A 126 9.97 7.52 -4.60
CA SER A 126 10.48 7.98 -5.90
C SER A 126 10.37 9.51 -6.03
N PRO A 127 11.43 10.29 -5.72
CA PRO A 127 11.35 11.75 -5.71
C PRO A 127 11.27 12.38 -7.11
N GLN A 128 11.68 11.68 -8.16
CA GLN A 128 11.60 12.16 -9.54
C GLN A 128 10.35 11.63 -10.25
N PRO A 129 9.72 12.40 -11.15
CA PRO A 129 8.67 11.88 -12.02
C PRO A 129 9.17 10.71 -12.87
N GLY A 130 8.29 9.76 -13.17
CA GLY A 130 8.63 8.60 -13.99
C GLY A 130 7.77 7.39 -13.69
N ASP A 131 8.10 6.29 -14.37
CA ASP A 131 7.29 5.08 -14.32
C ASP A 131 7.48 4.32 -13.01
N ILE A 132 6.40 3.72 -12.53
CA ILE A 132 6.43 2.63 -11.55
C ILE A 132 5.91 1.40 -12.28
N ILE A 133 6.72 0.34 -12.31
CA ILE A 133 6.43 -0.83 -13.11
C ILE A 133 5.85 -1.92 -12.21
N ILE A 134 4.60 -2.29 -12.47
CA ILE A 134 3.94 -3.42 -11.84
C ILE A 134 4.02 -4.57 -12.83
N HIS A 135 4.70 -5.66 -12.47
CA HIS A 135 4.83 -6.81 -13.35
C HIS A 135 4.58 -8.12 -12.60
N SER A 136 4.20 -9.14 -13.35
CA SER A 136 4.02 -10.49 -12.83
C SER A 136 4.72 -11.52 -13.68
N GLU A 137 5.28 -12.54 -13.03
CA GLU A 137 5.93 -13.66 -13.69
C GLU A 137 5.49 -14.96 -13.02
N LEU A 138 5.12 -15.96 -13.82
CA LEU A 138 4.86 -17.31 -13.32
C LEU A 138 6.18 -18.07 -13.17
N LYS A 139 6.53 -18.49 -11.96
CA LYS A 139 7.69 -19.34 -11.68
C LYS A 139 7.24 -20.64 -11.05
N LYS A 140 7.30 -21.72 -11.82
CA LYS A 140 6.75 -23.03 -11.44
C LYS A 140 5.28 -22.84 -11.04
N ASP A 141 4.94 -23.12 -9.79
CA ASP A 141 3.59 -23.06 -9.24
C ASP A 141 3.32 -21.79 -8.43
N GLU A 142 4.15 -20.76 -8.60
CA GLU A 142 4.01 -19.49 -7.89
C GLU A 142 3.93 -18.31 -8.86
N VAL A 143 2.97 -17.41 -8.65
CA VAL A 143 2.97 -16.11 -9.30
C VAL A 143 3.79 -15.15 -8.47
N HIS A 144 4.82 -14.58 -9.08
CA HIS A 144 5.61 -13.50 -8.51
C HIS A 144 5.03 -12.18 -8.99
N LEU A 145 4.50 -11.36 -8.09
CA LEU A 145 4.09 -10.00 -8.38
C LEU A 145 5.15 -9.04 -7.83
N CYS A 146 5.67 -8.18 -8.69
CA CYS A 146 6.70 -7.22 -8.35
C CYS A 146 6.28 -5.78 -8.69
N VAL A 147 6.61 -4.86 -7.80
CA VAL A 147 6.47 -3.42 -7.97
C VAL A 147 7.87 -2.81 -7.96
N GLN A 148 8.27 -2.25 -9.10
CA GLN A 148 9.57 -1.63 -9.31
C GLN A 148 9.43 -0.11 -9.33
N ASP A 149 10.27 0.53 -8.54
CA ASP A 149 10.45 1.97 -8.47
C ASP A 149 11.89 2.36 -8.87
N PHE A 150 12.07 3.63 -9.23
CA PHE A 150 13.39 4.22 -9.56
C PHE A 150 13.75 5.32 -8.56
N GLY A 151 13.41 5.08 -7.29
CA GLY A 151 13.55 6.03 -6.21
C GLY A 151 14.89 5.98 -5.49
N VAL A 152 14.86 6.36 -4.21
CA VAL A 152 16.06 6.49 -3.37
C VAL A 152 16.79 5.16 -3.13
N GLY A 153 16.13 4.02 -3.34
CA GLY A 153 16.68 2.71 -3.06
C GLY A 153 16.96 2.47 -1.56
N ILE A 154 17.51 1.29 -1.25
CA ILE A 154 17.77 0.80 0.10
C ILE A 154 19.13 0.10 0.09
N SER A 155 20.02 0.53 0.99
CA SER A 155 21.31 -0.13 1.22
C SER A 155 21.13 -1.60 1.62
N GLU A 156 21.98 -2.49 1.13
CA GLU A 156 21.90 -3.95 1.36
C GLU A 156 21.69 -4.32 2.83
N GLU A 157 22.45 -3.73 3.75
CA GLU A 157 22.37 -3.96 5.20
C GLU A 157 21.00 -3.66 5.84
N LYS A 158 20.12 -2.92 5.14
CA LYS A 158 18.80 -2.53 5.64
C LYS A 158 17.67 -3.31 4.99
N GLN A 159 17.93 -4.06 3.92
CA GLN A 159 16.89 -4.73 3.13
C GLN A 159 16.14 -5.79 3.94
N ASP A 160 16.83 -6.57 4.78
CA ASP A 160 16.17 -7.57 5.63
C ASP A 160 15.27 -6.94 6.71
N ARG A 161 15.59 -5.70 7.10
CA ARG A 161 14.94 -5.02 8.21
C ARG A 161 13.70 -4.24 7.80
N VAL A 162 13.47 -3.99 6.51
CA VAL A 162 12.33 -3.17 6.04
C VAL A 162 10.97 -3.79 6.34
N PHE A 163 10.94 -5.09 6.63
CA PHE A 163 9.74 -5.83 7.04
C PHE A 163 9.58 -5.92 8.57
N GLU A 164 10.53 -5.40 9.36
CA GLU A 164 10.42 -5.34 10.83
C GLU A 164 9.34 -4.33 11.26
N GLN A 165 8.60 -4.68 12.30
CA GLN A 165 7.59 -3.79 12.89
C GLN A 165 8.24 -2.47 13.37
N PHE A 166 7.65 -1.34 12.99
CA PHE A 166 8.13 0.03 13.29
C PHE A 166 9.45 0.41 12.64
N TYR A 167 10.05 -0.46 11.82
CA TYR A 167 11.31 -0.13 11.18
C TYR A 167 11.12 0.91 10.08
N ARG A 168 12.04 1.87 10.06
CA ARG A 168 12.13 2.90 9.03
C ARG A 168 13.59 3.12 8.71
N VAL A 169 13.92 3.17 7.43
CA VAL A 169 15.24 3.57 6.96
C VAL A 169 15.44 5.04 7.32
N SER A 170 16.09 5.30 8.45
CA SER A 170 16.48 6.64 8.88
C SER A 170 17.67 7.08 8.05
N GLY A 171 17.41 7.69 6.89
CA GLY A 171 18.40 8.33 6.03
C GLY A 171 18.36 9.85 6.18
N ASN A 172 19.53 10.49 6.20
CA ASN A 172 19.78 11.92 6.36
C ASN A 172 18.66 12.86 5.85
N LYS A 173 17.92 13.46 6.81
CA LYS A 173 17.20 14.76 6.83
C LYS A 173 16.43 15.31 5.60
N GLN A 174 16.44 14.71 4.41
CA GLN A 174 15.80 15.26 3.20
C GLN A 174 14.55 14.51 2.73
N HIS A 175 14.34 13.25 3.17
CA HIS A 175 13.21 12.43 2.72
C HIS A 175 12.50 11.69 3.87
N THR A 176 12.24 12.35 4.99
CA THR A 176 11.37 11.79 6.04
C THR A 176 9.91 11.90 5.62
N PHE A 177 9.43 10.87 4.91
CA PHE A 177 8.01 10.73 4.65
C PHE A 177 7.26 10.24 5.89
N PRO A 178 6.07 10.77 6.18
CA PRO A 178 5.26 10.32 7.30
C PRO A 178 4.87 8.83 7.19
N GLY A 179 4.78 8.15 8.33
CA GLY A 179 4.37 6.74 8.45
C GLY A 179 4.90 6.09 9.74
N LEU A 180 4.20 5.07 10.24
CA LEU A 180 4.59 4.34 11.47
C LEU A 180 5.60 3.21 11.22
N GLY A 181 5.92 2.90 9.96
CA GLY A 181 6.77 1.73 9.64
C GLY A 181 6.03 0.40 9.82
N LEU A 182 4.71 0.39 9.58
CA LEU A 182 3.88 -0.80 9.77
C LEU A 182 3.42 -1.45 8.46
N GLY A 183 3.34 -0.71 7.35
CA GLY A 183 2.78 -1.21 6.10
C GLY A 183 3.50 -2.44 5.55
N LEU A 184 4.84 -2.42 5.48
CA LEU A 184 5.62 -3.57 5.00
C LEU A 184 5.57 -4.76 5.97
N TYR A 185 5.55 -4.53 7.28
CA TYR A 185 5.34 -5.59 8.28
C TYR A 185 3.96 -6.26 8.15
N ILE A 186 2.89 -5.46 8.03
CA ILE A 186 1.54 -5.98 7.80
C ILE A 186 1.51 -6.76 6.48
N SER A 187 2.17 -6.24 5.43
CA SER A 187 2.24 -6.92 4.14
C SER A 187 2.95 -8.27 4.24
N SER A 188 4.06 -8.35 4.99
CA SER A 188 4.77 -9.62 5.18
C SER A 188 3.94 -10.62 5.98
N GLU A 189 3.20 -10.18 7.00
CA GLU A 189 2.36 -11.07 7.79
C GLU A 189 1.14 -11.57 7.02
N ILE A 190 0.54 -10.73 6.16
CA ILE A 190 -0.49 -11.15 5.21
C ILE A 190 0.05 -12.22 4.25
N ILE A 191 1.13 -11.92 3.53
CA ILE A 191 1.69 -12.83 2.53
C ILE A 191 2.13 -14.16 3.15
N LYS A 192 2.77 -14.11 4.34
CA LYS A 192 3.17 -15.30 5.08
C LYS A 192 1.97 -16.15 5.50
N ARG A 193 0.87 -15.53 5.93
CA ARG A 193 -0.37 -16.25 6.28
C ARG A 193 -0.96 -16.96 5.05
N GLU A 194 -0.91 -16.33 3.89
CA GLU A 194 -1.35 -16.92 2.61
C GLU A 194 -0.39 -18.00 2.08
N GLY A 195 0.62 -18.41 2.86
CA GLY A 195 1.62 -19.41 2.47
C GLY A 195 2.68 -18.91 1.49
N GLY A 196 2.71 -17.59 1.25
CA GLY A 196 3.63 -16.95 0.33
C GLY A 196 4.91 -16.43 0.98
N ARG A 197 5.69 -15.70 0.18
CA ARG A 197 6.89 -14.97 0.63
C ARG A 197 6.92 -13.57 0.03
N ILE A 198 7.46 -12.61 0.76
CA ILE A 198 7.70 -11.23 0.31
C ILE A 198 9.18 -10.90 0.46
N TRP A 199 9.74 -10.14 -0.48
CA TRP A 199 11.14 -9.74 -0.45
C TRP A 199 11.36 -8.43 -1.21
N VAL A 200 12.57 -7.89 -1.12
CA VAL A 200 12.99 -6.70 -1.86
C VAL A 200 14.35 -6.94 -2.50
N ASN A 201 14.52 -6.44 -3.72
CA ASN A 201 15.81 -6.26 -4.36
C ASN A 201 16.00 -4.77 -4.58
N SER A 202 17.00 -4.16 -3.93
CA SER A 202 17.19 -2.71 -4.02
C SER A 202 18.66 -2.34 -4.20
N VAL A 203 18.91 -1.23 -4.88
CA VAL A 203 20.23 -0.62 -4.97
C VAL A 203 20.08 0.85 -4.61
N GLU A 204 20.85 1.30 -3.62
CA GLU A 204 20.82 2.69 -3.16
C GLU A 204 21.03 3.67 -4.33
N ASN A 205 20.18 4.69 -4.41
CA ASN A 205 20.08 5.68 -5.49
C ASN A 205 19.75 5.14 -6.89
N LYS A 206 19.34 3.87 -7.03
CA LYS A 206 18.83 3.33 -8.31
C LYS A 206 17.36 2.91 -8.27
N GLY A 207 16.83 2.70 -7.06
CA GLY A 207 15.44 2.27 -6.84
C GLY A 207 15.34 0.90 -6.20
N SER A 208 14.10 0.42 -6.05
CA SER A 208 13.79 -0.85 -5.41
C SER A 208 12.79 -1.65 -6.23
N THR A 209 12.85 -2.97 -6.12
CA THR A 209 11.83 -3.89 -6.61
C THR A 209 11.34 -4.71 -5.43
N PHE A 210 10.12 -4.43 -4.98
CA PHE A 210 9.45 -5.22 -3.95
C PHE A 210 8.60 -6.28 -4.62
N CYS A 211 8.72 -7.52 -4.18
CA CYS A 211 8.01 -8.64 -4.78
C CYS A 211 7.34 -9.50 -3.70
N PHE A 212 6.22 -10.11 -4.04
CA PHE A 212 5.67 -11.23 -3.29
C PHE A 212 5.34 -12.40 -4.22
N ALA A 213 5.27 -13.59 -3.65
CA ALA A 213 4.89 -14.82 -4.33
C ALA A 213 3.67 -15.45 -3.64
N LEU A 214 2.72 -15.91 -4.45
CA LEU A 214 1.57 -16.72 -4.03
C LEU A 214 1.48 -17.97 -4.88
N GLN A 215 0.99 -19.06 -4.30
CA GLN A 215 0.74 -20.28 -5.06
C GLN A 215 -0.42 -20.08 -6.04
N VAL A 216 -0.22 -20.51 -7.28
CA VAL A 216 -1.28 -20.46 -8.30
C VAL A 216 -2.21 -21.64 -8.13
N LYS A 217 -3.50 -21.41 -8.38
CA LYS A 217 -4.47 -22.49 -8.44
C LYS A 217 -4.41 -23.15 -9.81
N GLY A 218 -4.01 -24.42 -9.85
CA GLY A 218 -4.10 -25.26 -11.06
C GLY A 218 -2.87 -25.30 -11.94
N ILE A 219 -1.75 -25.83 -11.42
CA ILE A 219 -0.78 -26.57 -12.24
C ILE A 219 -0.84 -28.02 -11.80
N SER A 220 -1.83 -28.75 -12.32
CA SER A 220 -1.95 -30.19 -12.20
C SER A 220 -2.39 -30.75 -13.54
#